data_AF-D1JEQ9-F1
#
_entry.id   AF-D1JEQ9-F1
#
_cell.length_a   1.000
_cell.length_b   1.000
_cell.length_c   1.000
_cell.angle_alpha   90.00
_cell.angle_beta   90.00
_cell.angle_gamma   90.00
#
_symmetry.space_group_name_H-M   'P 1'
#
loop_
_entity.id
_entity.type
_entity.pdbx_description
1 polymer ?
#
loop_
_entity_poly.entity_id
_entity_poly.type
_entity_poly.pdbx_seq_one_letter_code
_entity_poly.pdbx_strand_id
1 'polypeptide(L)'
;MTGLKGIFEDRFGDVLAAAKESELRCLQGKRWDGNAVLIVVDAALDSVGLHYFNIVVPRVKRFYNDYVKTDELSTFNAFSTLSTEDARLRGIMNNKRVWQVAIGICRVLSSIKIRKGLDTDFDAVRYWAEPANVRDWRNDEIGKINGVGLITFQYLRMQAGIDTSVPDKIIKRVLERELGVHANNDLLFIDEMERLSKAIGYSQIMICWAIWFRESNIKKCAFHPT
;
A
#
# COMPACT_ATOMS: atom_id res chain seq x y z
N MET A 1 22.07 28.70 0.25
CA MET A 1 22.02 27.31 0.74
C MET A 1 20.65 26.77 0.41
N THR A 2 20.55 25.74 -0.42
CA THR A 2 19.28 25.08 -0.71
C THR A 2 18.85 24.31 0.55
N GLY A 3 17.70 24.65 1.12
CA GLY A 3 17.15 23.91 2.27
C GLY A 3 16.79 22.47 1.88
N LEU A 4 16.53 21.61 2.87
CA LEU A 4 16.22 20.19 2.66
C LEU A 4 15.09 19.97 1.63
N LYS A 5 14.09 20.85 1.62
CA LYS A 5 13.02 20.88 0.62
C LYS A 5 13.56 21.05 -0.81
N GLY A 6 14.45 22.01 -1.04
CA GLY A 6 14.98 22.24 -2.38
C GLY A 6 15.89 21.10 -2.84
N ILE A 7 16.63 20.44 -1.94
CA ILE A 7 17.36 19.20 -2.28
C ILE A 7 16.38 18.12 -2.74
N PHE A 8 15.27 17.95 -2.02
CA PHE A 8 14.23 16.98 -2.42
C PHE A 8 13.64 17.33 -3.79
N GLU A 9 13.26 18.59 -4.02
CA GLU A 9 12.72 19.05 -5.30
C GLU A 9 13.73 18.87 -6.45
N ASP A 10 15.02 19.15 -6.23
CA ASP A 10 16.08 18.95 -7.22
C ASP A 10 16.27 17.46 -7.57
N ARG A 11 16.09 16.55 -6.61
CA ARG A 11 16.30 15.10 -6.79
C ARG A 11 15.10 14.36 -7.36
N PHE A 12 13.89 14.85 -7.12
CA PHE A 12 12.63 14.15 -7.45
C PHE A 12 11.68 14.98 -8.34
N GLY A 13 12.10 16.17 -8.78
CA GLY A 13 11.27 17.13 -9.50
C GLY A 13 10.51 16.56 -10.70
N ASP A 14 11.13 15.64 -11.44
CA ASP A 14 10.53 15.05 -12.65
C ASP A 14 9.41 14.03 -12.38
N VAL A 15 9.23 13.62 -11.12
CA VAL A 15 8.19 12.67 -10.70
C VAL A 15 7.20 13.26 -9.68
N LEU A 16 7.40 14.49 -9.19
CA LEU A 16 6.54 15.10 -8.16
C LEU A 16 5.07 15.20 -8.59
N ALA A 17 4.79 15.50 -9.86
CA ALA A 17 3.43 15.56 -10.37
C ALA A 17 2.72 14.19 -10.29
N ALA A 18 3.40 13.13 -10.72
CA ALA A 18 2.88 11.77 -10.63
C ALA A 18 2.73 11.32 -9.16
N ALA A 19 3.69 11.66 -8.31
CA ALA A 19 3.63 11.39 -6.88
C ALA A 19 2.44 12.09 -6.20
N LYS A 20 2.18 13.35 -6.57
CA LYS A 20 1.05 14.14 -6.07
C LYS A 20 -0.29 13.53 -6.49
N GLU A 21 -0.38 13.04 -7.73
CA GLU A 21 -1.57 12.33 -8.21
C GLU A 21 -1.82 11.04 -7.41
N SER A 22 -0.77 10.22 -7.19
CA SER A 22 -0.87 9.01 -6.38
C SER A 22 -1.24 9.30 -4.93
N GLU A 23 -0.67 10.34 -4.33
CA GLU A 23 -1.04 10.80 -2.99
C GLU A 23 -2.54 11.12 -2.92
N LEU A 24 -3.04 11.95 -3.83
CA LEU A 24 -4.45 12.33 -3.86
C LEU A 24 -5.36 11.10 -4.01
N ARG A 25 -4.96 10.11 -4.81
CA ARG A 25 -5.71 8.85 -4.95
C ARG A 25 -5.74 8.06 -3.64
N CYS A 26 -4.63 7.94 -2.92
CA CYS A 26 -4.60 7.28 -1.61
C CYS A 26 -5.50 8.01 -0.60
N LEU A 27 -5.32 9.33 -0.44
CA LEU A 27 -6.07 10.16 0.51
C LEU A 27 -7.58 10.11 0.24
N GLN A 28 -7.98 10.13 -1.02
CA GLN A 28 -9.40 10.06 -1.42
C GLN A 28 -9.96 8.64 -1.43
N GLY A 29 -9.15 7.61 -1.17
CA GLY A 29 -9.59 6.22 -1.29
C GLY A 29 -9.92 5.80 -2.72
N LYS A 30 -9.28 6.44 -3.72
CA LYS A 30 -9.47 6.18 -5.15
C LYS A 30 -8.31 5.41 -5.77
N ARG A 31 -7.42 4.83 -4.96
CA ARG A 31 -6.49 3.83 -5.47
C ARG A 31 -7.31 2.67 -6.03
N TRP A 32 -7.00 2.23 -7.26
CA TRP A 32 -7.76 1.20 -7.98
C TRP A 32 -9.24 1.57 -8.14
N ASP A 33 -9.52 2.85 -8.42
CA ASP A 33 -10.86 3.42 -8.55
C ASP A 33 -11.77 3.13 -7.33
N GLY A 34 -11.16 2.96 -6.16
CA GLY A 34 -11.85 2.69 -4.90
C GLY A 34 -12.21 1.23 -4.67
N ASN A 35 -11.77 0.30 -5.52
CA ASN A 35 -12.01 -1.11 -5.28
C ASN A 35 -11.15 -1.64 -4.11
N ALA A 36 -11.80 -1.93 -2.99
CA ALA A 36 -11.15 -2.37 -1.76
C ALA A 36 -10.45 -3.73 -1.89
N VAL A 37 -11.02 -4.67 -2.66
CA VAL A 37 -10.36 -5.97 -2.92
C VAL A 37 -9.05 -5.78 -3.67
N LEU A 38 -9.02 -4.92 -4.69
CA LEU A 38 -7.79 -4.61 -5.43
C LEU A 38 -6.73 -3.98 -4.52
N ILE A 39 -7.12 -3.10 -3.60
CA ILE A 39 -6.20 -2.55 -2.59
C ILE A 39 -5.57 -3.65 -1.72
N VAL A 40 -6.37 -4.62 -1.26
CA VAL A 40 -5.87 -5.75 -0.45
C VAL A 40 -4.96 -6.67 -1.27
N VAL A 41 -5.33 -6.99 -2.52
CA VAL A 41 -4.52 -7.82 -3.42
C VAL A 41 -3.19 -7.13 -3.75
N ASP A 42 -3.21 -5.81 -4.00
CA ASP A 42 -2.02 -4.99 -4.21
C ASP A 42 -1.07 -5.07 -3.00
N ALA A 43 -1.60 -4.84 -1.79
CA ALA A 43 -0.81 -4.92 -0.55
C ALA A 43 -0.23 -6.31 -0.29
N ALA A 44 -0.99 -7.36 -0.58
CA ALA A 44 -0.53 -8.74 -0.42
C ALA A 44 0.59 -9.10 -1.42
N LEU A 45 0.49 -8.63 -2.67
CA LEU A 45 1.50 -8.87 -3.70
C LEU A 45 2.78 -8.05 -3.48
N ASP A 46 2.66 -6.81 -2.98
CA ASP A 46 3.82 -5.97 -2.67
C ASP A 46 4.65 -6.54 -1.51
N SER A 47 4.00 -7.24 -0.58
CA SER A 47 4.62 -7.81 0.63
C SER A 47 5.76 -8.81 0.40
N VAL A 48 5.92 -9.34 -0.81
CA VAL A 48 6.93 -10.35 -1.15
C VAL A 48 8.18 -9.77 -1.84
N GLY A 49 8.32 -8.43 -1.87
CA GLY A 49 9.53 -7.78 -2.40
C GLY A 49 9.67 -7.88 -3.92
N LEU A 50 8.56 -8.02 -4.63
CA LEU A 50 8.54 -8.01 -6.09
C LEU A 50 8.72 -6.59 -6.63
N HIS A 51 9.16 -6.48 -7.87
CA HIS A 51 9.21 -5.17 -8.52
C HIS A 51 7.80 -4.62 -8.72
N TYR A 52 7.44 -3.60 -7.93
CA TYR A 52 6.07 -3.12 -7.82
C TYR A 52 5.40 -2.83 -9.17
N PHE A 53 5.98 -1.94 -9.98
CA PHE A 53 5.36 -1.57 -11.26
C PHE A 53 5.43 -2.60 -12.38
N ASN A 54 6.42 -3.50 -12.34
CA ASN A 54 6.66 -4.46 -13.42
C ASN A 54 6.01 -5.82 -13.14
N ILE A 55 5.70 -6.12 -11.88
CA ILE A 55 5.17 -7.41 -11.46
C ILE A 55 3.87 -7.26 -10.67
N VAL A 56 3.84 -6.41 -9.64
CA VAL A 56 2.67 -6.26 -8.77
C VAL A 56 1.51 -5.64 -9.55
N VAL A 57 1.71 -4.44 -10.11
CA VAL A 57 0.66 -3.70 -10.84
C VAL A 57 0.05 -4.54 -11.98
N PRO A 58 0.83 -5.19 -12.88
CA PRO A 58 0.27 -6.05 -13.92
C PRO A 58 -0.55 -7.23 -13.38
N ARG A 59 -0.14 -7.82 -12.24
CA ARG A 59 -0.89 -8.93 -11.63
C ARG A 59 -2.18 -8.48 -10.98
N VAL A 60 -2.21 -7.31 -10.34
CA VAL A 60 -3.45 -6.73 -9.83
C VAL A 60 -4.40 -6.40 -10.99
N LYS A 61 -3.89 -5.85 -12.09
CA LYS A 61 -4.70 -5.62 -13.31
C LYS A 61 -5.23 -6.91 -13.91
N ARG A 62 -4.43 -7.97 -13.95
CA ARG A 62 -4.89 -9.29 -14.38
C ARG A 62 -5.99 -9.83 -13.46
N PHE A 63 -5.81 -9.74 -12.14
CA PHE A 63 -6.84 -10.12 -11.18
C PHE A 63 -8.14 -9.32 -11.38
N TYR A 64 -8.04 -8.01 -11.66
CA TYR A 64 -9.18 -7.18 -12.00
C TYR A 64 -9.92 -7.70 -13.24
N ASN A 65 -9.19 -7.91 -14.34
CA ASN A 65 -9.77 -8.35 -15.60
C ASN A 65 -10.37 -9.75 -15.53
N ASP A 66 -9.72 -10.66 -14.82
CA ASP A 66 -10.16 -12.05 -14.71
C ASP A 66 -11.38 -12.19 -13.77
N TYR A 67 -11.49 -11.40 -12.69
CA TYR A 67 -12.48 -11.66 -11.63
C TYR A 67 -13.26 -10.47 -11.05
N VAL A 68 -12.69 -9.26 -11.02
CA VAL A 68 -13.37 -8.10 -10.40
C VAL A 68 -14.29 -7.42 -11.39
N LYS A 69 -13.86 -7.31 -12.66
CA LYS A 69 -14.63 -6.69 -13.75
C LYS A 69 -15.96 -7.40 -14.01
N THR A 70 -16.02 -8.70 -13.73
CA THR A 70 -17.20 -9.56 -13.86
C THR A 70 -17.99 -9.71 -12.55
N ASP A 71 -17.63 -8.95 -11.50
CA ASP A 71 -18.24 -8.98 -10.16
C ASP A 71 -18.07 -10.30 -9.38
N GLU A 72 -17.25 -11.24 -9.87
CA GLU A 72 -17.07 -12.55 -9.25
C GLU A 72 -16.34 -12.47 -7.90
N LEU A 73 -15.24 -11.69 -7.85
CA LEU A 73 -14.41 -11.49 -6.65
C LEU A 73 -14.27 -10.01 -6.28
N SER A 74 -15.36 -9.25 -6.40
CA SER A 74 -15.37 -7.79 -6.20
C SER A 74 -15.56 -7.33 -4.76
N THR A 75 -15.91 -8.23 -3.84
CA THR A 75 -16.17 -7.92 -2.42
C THR A 75 -15.29 -8.73 -1.47
N PHE A 76 -15.03 -8.20 -0.27
CA PHE A 76 -14.32 -8.89 0.80
C PHE A 76 -15.01 -10.18 1.20
N ASN A 77 -16.34 -10.20 1.23
CA ASN A 77 -17.10 -11.40 1.56
C ASN A 77 -16.81 -12.52 0.54
N ALA A 78 -17.01 -12.25 -0.75
CA ALA A 78 -16.74 -13.21 -1.82
C ALA A 78 -15.27 -13.69 -1.83
N PHE A 79 -14.32 -12.79 -1.59
CA PHE A 79 -12.90 -13.13 -1.58
C PHE A 79 -12.47 -13.93 -0.33
N SER A 80 -13.06 -13.64 0.83
CA SER A 80 -12.64 -14.23 2.13
C SER A 80 -12.98 -15.72 2.31
N THR A 81 -13.87 -16.26 1.47
CA THR A 81 -14.28 -17.67 1.47
C THR A 81 -13.34 -18.56 0.65
N LEU A 82 -12.42 -17.98 -0.11
CA LEU A 82 -11.50 -18.72 -0.96
C LEU A 82 -10.45 -19.49 -0.15
N SER A 83 -9.91 -20.52 -0.79
CA SER A 83 -8.76 -21.27 -0.30
C SER A 83 -7.45 -20.69 -0.85
N THR A 84 -6.36 -20.82 -0.10
CA THR A 84 -5.02 -20.46 -0.59
C THR A 84 -4.54 -21.35 -1.75
N GLU A 85 -5.24 -22.46 -2.01
CA GLU A 85 -5.01 -23.39 -3.13
C GLU A 85 -5.98 -23.17 -4.30
N ASP A 86 -6.82 -22.13 -4.24
CA ASP A 86 -7.75 -21.83 -5.34
C ASP A 86 -6.98 -21.61 -6.65
N ALA A 87 -7.28 -22.43 -7.66
CA ALA A 87 -6.56 -22.45 -8.93
C ALA A 87 -6.58 -21.10 -9.64
N ARG A 88 -7.65 -20.31 -9.49
CA ARG A 88 -7.78 -18.95 -10.04
C ARG A 88 -6.70 -18.03 -9.47
N LEU A 89 -6.57 -18.04 -8.15
CA LEU A 89 -5.55 -17.27 -7.43
C LEU A 89 -4.14 -17.75 -7.76
N ARG A 90 -3.90 -19.08 -7.74
CA ARG A 90 -2.61 -19.66 -8.11
C ARG A 90 -2.19 -19.36 -9.54
N GLY A 91 -3.16 -19.23 -10.45
CA GLY A 91 -2.94 -18.82 -11.83
C GLY A 91 -2.47 -17.38 -12.01
N ILE A 92 -2.88 -16.46 -11.13
CA ILE A 92 -2.37 -15.07 -11.08
C ILE A 92 -0.96 -15.03 -10.48
N MET A 93 -0.79 -15.70 -9.33
CA MET A 93 0.49 -15.77 -8.62
C MET A 93 0.58 -17.11 -7.89
N ASN A 94 1.60 -17.91 -8.23
CA ASN A 94 1.80 -19.21 -7.62
C ASN A 94 2.49 -19.11 -6.24
N ASN A 95 1.87 -18.39 -5.28
CA ASN A 95 2.42 -18.18 -3.94
C ASN A 95 1.32 -18.23 -2.87
N LYS A 96 1.38 -19.26 -2.01
CA LYS A 96 0.39 -19.52 -0.97
C LYS A 96 0.31 -18.39 0.06
N ARG A 97 1.47 -17.83 0.42
CA ARG A 97 1.58 -16.81 1.46
C ARG A 97 0.88 -15.52 1.06
N VAL A 98 1.03 -15.11 -0.21
CA VAL A 98 0.34 -13.92 -0.75
C VAL A 98 -1.17 -14.06 -0.58
N TRP A 99 -1.72 -15.20 -1.00
CA TRP A 99 -3.16 -15.43 -0.92
C TRP A 99 -3.66 -15.61 0.50
N GLN A 100 -2.85 -16.23 1.37
CA GLN A 100 -3.15 -16.29 2.81
C GLN A 100 -3.29 -14.90 3.43
N VAL A 101 -2.39 -13.97 3.08
CA VAL A 101 -2.45 -12.57 3.53
C VAL A 101 -3.69 -11.89 2.99
N ALA A 102 -3.95 -11.95 1.67
CA ALA A 102 -5.11 -11.31 1.06
C ALA A 102 -6.44 -11.83 1.63
N ILE A 103 -6.60 -13.15 1.71
CA ILE A 103 -7.81 -13.80 2.23
C ILE A 103 -8.01 -13.45 3.71
N GLY A 104 -6.92 -13.48 4.50
CA GLY A 104 -6.96 -13.11 5.92
C GLY A 104 -7.40 -11.67 6.14
N ILE A 105 -6.84 -10.72 5.37
CA ILE A 105 -7.18 -9.30 5.46
C ILE A 105 -8.66 -9.09 5.08
N CYS A 106 -9.10 -9.65 3.94
CA CYS A 106 -10.51 -9.57 3.52
C CYS A 106 -11.46 -10.15 4.59
N ARG A 107 -11.08 -11.24 5.26
CA ARG A 107 -11.89 -11.84 6.34
C ARG A 107 -12.03 -10.92 7.54
N VAL A 108 -10.92 -10.32 8.01
CA VAL A 108 -10.93 -9.37 9.13
C VAL A 108 -11.75 -8.14 8.77
N LEU A 109 -11.52 -7.55 7.60
CA LEU A 109 -12.21 -6.34 7.17
C LEU A 109 -13.71 -6.58 6.90
N SER A 110 -14.08 -7.72 6.32
CA SER A 110 -15.49 -8.13 6.18
C SER A 110 -16.16 -8.23 7.56
N SER A 111 -15.47 -8.81 8.55
CA SER A 111 -15.98 -8.88 9.92
C SER A 111 -16.13 -7.50 10.56
N ILE A 112 -15.18 -6.58 10.35
CA ILE A 112 -15.27 -5.19 10.81
C ILE A 112 -16.47 -4.49 10.17
N LYS A 113 -16.63 -4.60 8.84
CA LYS A 113 -17.75 -4.03 8.09
C LYS A 113 -19.09 -4.44 8.70
N ILE A 114 -19.28 -5.74 8.93
CA ILE A 114 -20.51 -6.29 9.50
C ILE A 114 -20.70 -5.81 10.94
N ARG A 115 -19.68 -5.94 11.81
CA ARG A 115 -19.77 -5.56 13.23
C ARG A 115 -20.06 -4.07 13.43
N LYS A 116 -19.64 -3.22 12.49
CA LYS A 116 -19.77 -1.76 12.58
C LYS A 116 -20.87 -1.19 11.69
N GLY A 117 -21.56 -2.02 10.90
CA GLY A 117 -22.63 -1.57 10.00
C GLY A 117 -22.13 -0.59 8.94
N LEU A 118 -20.94 -0.83 8.37
CA LEU A 118 -20.34 0.05 7.37
C LEU A 118 -20.89 -0.25 5.97
N ASP A 119 -21.07 0.79 5.17
CA ASP A 119 -21.73 0.70 3.86
C ASP A 119 -20.85 -0.03 2.83
N THR A 120 -19.60 0.41 2.67
CA THR A 120 -18.68 -0.13 1.67
C THR A 120 -17.56 -0.96 2.28
N ASP A 121 -16.96 -1.82 1.48
CA ASP A 121 -15.75 -2.56 1.88
C ASP A 121 -14.59 -1.59 2.14
N PHE A 122 -14.52 -0.50 1.38
CA PHE A 122 -13.49 0.51 1.58
C PHE A 122 -13.66 1.28 2.91
N ASP A 123 -14.89 1.54 3.35
CA ASP A 123 -15.14 2.12 4.68
C ASP A 123 -14.58 1.24 5.79
N ALA A 124 -14.62 -0.09 5.63
CA ALA A 124 -14.00 -1.02 6.57
C ALA A 124 -12.47 -0.89 6.60
N VAL A 125 -11.83 -0.70 5.44
CA VAL A 125 -10.39 -0.44 5.35
C VAL A 125 -10.04 0.84 6.11
N ARG A 126 -10.76 1.93 5.86
CA ARG A 126 -10.52 3.23 6.51
C ARG A 126 -10.78 3.17 8.01
N TYR A 127 -11.91 2.58 8.42
CA TYR A 127 -12.28 2.40 9.82
C TYR A 127 -11.21 1.65 10.61
N TRP A 128 -10.61 0.62 10.02
CA TRP A 128 -9.49 -0.09 10.65
C TRP A 128 -8.22 0.77 10.69
N ALA A 129 -7.87 1.42 9.57
CA ALA A 129 -6.58 2.07 9.40
C ALA A 129 -6.38 3.31 10.29
N GLU A 130 -7.46 4.05 10.56
CA GLU A 130 -7.45 5.29 11.36
C GLU A 130 -6.94 5.08 12.81
N PRO A 131 -7.52 4.16 13.62
CA PRO A 131 -7.06 3.90 14.98
C PRO A 131 -5.86 2.94 15.06
N ALA A 132 -5.45 2.31 13.96
CA ALA A 132 -4.40 1.29 13.95
C ALA A 132 -3.06 1.83 14.50
N ASN A 133 -2.57 1.21 15.58
CA ASN A 133 -1.32 1.60 16.22
C ASN A 133 -0.13 0.86 15.62
N VAL A 134 0.70 1.58 14.86
CA VAL A 134 1.91 1.02 14.23
C VAL A 134 2.93 0.47 15.22
N ARG A 135 3.01 1.01 16.45
CA ARG A 135 3.95 0.52 17.48
C ARG A 135 3.51 -0.80 18.09
N ASP A 136 2.20 -1.08 18.06
CA ASP A 136 1.60 -2.30 18.57
C ASP A 136 0.97 -3.17 17.47
N TRP A 137 1.46 -3.02 16.23
CA TRP A 137 0.86 -3.65 15.05
C TRP A 137 0.78 -5.18 15.18
N ARG A 138 1.70 -5.82 15.92
CA ARG A 138 1.68 -7.28 16.12
C ARG A 138 0.47 -7.77 16.92
N ASN A 139 -0.15 -6.89 17.71
CA ASN A 139 -1.35 -7.19 18.48
C ASN A 139 -2.65 -6.78 17.77
N ASP A 140 -2.55 -6.05 16.66
CA ASP A 140 -3.66 -5.64 15.81
C ASP A 140 -4.33 -6.83 15.10
N GLU A 141 -5.65 -6.73 14.83
CA GLU A 141 -6.41 -7.79 14.15
C GLU A 141 -5.84 -8.16 12.77
N ILE A 142 -5.34 -7.17 12.00
CA ILE A 142 -4.67 -7.41 10.72
C ILE A 142 -3.22 -7.84 10.93
N GLY A 143 -2.50 -7.21 11.86
CA GLY A 143 -1.08 -7.54 12.07
C GLY A 143 -0.82 -8.93 12.64
N LYS A 144 -1.82 -9.55 13.28
CA LYS A 144 -1.80 -10.95 13.74
C LYS A 144 -1.93 -11.98 12.60
N ILE A 145 -2.33 -11.57 11.40
CA ILE A 145 -2.48 -12.49 10.28
C ILE A 145 -1.11 -13.04 9.89
N ASN A 146 -0.96 -14.36 9.93
CA ASN A 146 0.30 -15.00 9.56
C ASN A 146 0.68 -14.65 8.11
N GLY A 147 1.87 -14.08 7.94
CA GLY A 147 2.40 -13.59 6.67
C GLY A 147 2.41 -12.07 6.55
N VAL A 148 1.56 -11.35 7.30
CA VAL A 148 1.53 -9.88 7.37
C VAL A 148 2.76 -9.39 8.13
N GLY A 149 3.53 -8.51 7.48
CA GLY A 149 4.62 -7.76 8.10
C GLY A 149 4.29 -6.29 8.23
N LEU A 150 5.16 -5.53 8.91
CA LEU A 150 5.01 -4.09 9.11
C LEU A 150 4.89 -3.31 7.77
N ILE A 151 5.62 -3.72 6.73
CA ILE A 151 5.52 -3.13 5.39
C ILE A 151 4.09 -3.25 4.85
N THR A 152 3.51 -4.45 4.86
CA THR A 152 2.12 -4.68 4.41
C THR A 152 1.11 -3.90 5.23
N PHE A 153 1.30 -3.88 6.56
CA PHE A 153 0.46 -3.14 7.50
C PHE A 153 0.44 -1.65 7.17
N GLN A 154 1.62 -1.04 7.02
CA GLN A 154 1.77 0.37 6.70
C GLN A 154 1.31 0.70 5.28
N TYR A 155 1.58 -0.16 4.31
CA TYR A 155 1.11 0.05 2.94
C TYR A 155 -0.41 0.02 2.86
N LEU A 156 -1.07 -0.90 3.57
CA LEU A 156 -2.54 -0.91 3.63
C LEU A 156 -3.10 0.36 4.29
N ARG A 157 -2.48 0.84 5.37
CA ARG A 157 -2.84 2.13 6.00
C ARG A 157 -2.66 3.31 5.04
N MET A 158 -1.56 3.35 4.30
CA MET A 158 -1.33 4.34 3.24
C MET A 158 -2.43 4.30 2.19
N GLN A 159 -2.80 3.11 1.69
CA GLN A 159 -3.89 2.98 0.71
C GLN A 159 -5.28 3.33 1.26
N ALA A 160 -5.46 3.26 2.58
CA ALA A 160 -6.67 3.73 3.28
C ALA A 160 -6.75 5.27 3.40
N GLY A 161 -5.67 5.97 3.04
CA GLY A 161 -5.57 7.42 3.11
C GLY A 161 -4.91 7.94 4.39
N ILE A 162 -4.28 7.08 5.18
CA ILE A 162 -3.49 7.52 6.35
C ILE A 162 -2.15 8.06 5.87
N ASP A 163 -1.83 9.32 6.19
CA ASP A 163 -0.53 9.90 5.86
C ASP A 163 0.59 9.24 6.68
N THR A 164 1.20 8.22 6.09
CA THR A 164 2.20 7.40 6.72
C THR A 164 3.21 6.91 5.70
N SER A 165 4.34 6.39 6.18
CA SER A 165 5.42 5.88 5.35
C SER A 165 5.47 4.36 5.37
N VAL A 166 5.90 3.78 4.25
CA VAL A 166 6.21 2.35 4.15
C VAL A 166 7.71 2.16 4.34
N PRO A 167 8.16 1.36 5.33
CA PRO A 167 9.58 1.09 5.56
C PRO A 167 10.16 0.08 4.55
N ASP A 168 9.92 0.35 3.25
CA ASP A 168 10.43 -0.42 2.13
C ASP A 168 11.95 -0.23 1.96
N LYS A 169 12.60 -1.26 1.42
CA LYS A 169 14.06 -1.29 1.24
C LYS A 169 14.55 -0.24 0.24
N ILE A 170 13.78 0.03 -0.83
CA ILE A 170 14.16 1.03 -1.83
C ILE A 170 14.00 2.42 -1.22
N ILE A 171 12.87 2.67 -0.55
CA ILE A 171 12.60 3.96 0.11
C ILE A 171 13.70 4.29 1.14
N LYS A 172 14.01 3.36 2.05
CA LYS A 172 15.07 3.52 3.05
C LYS A 172 16.41 3.87 2.41
N ARG A 173 16.84 3.10 1.40
CA ARG A 173 18.12 3.30 0.72
C ARG A 173 18.22 4.66 0.05
N VAL A 174 17.16 5.09 -0.63
CA VAL A 174 17.15 6.35 -1.38
C VAL A 174 17.17 7.54 -0.43
N LEU A 175 16.40 7.50 0.66
CA LEU A 175 16.38 8.59 1.64
C LEU A 175 17.71 8.71 2.38
N GLU A 176 18.35 7.59 2.71
CA GLU A 176 19.69 7.58 3.26
C GLU A 176 20.69 8.21 2.27
N ARG A 177 20.68 7.76 1.01
CA ARG A 177 21.59 8.24 -0.05
C ARG A 177 21.42 9.72 -0.37
N GLU A 178 20.18 10.18 -0.51
CA GLU A 178 19.88 11.50 -1.08
C GLU A 178 19.71 12.58 -0.01
N LEU A 179 19.27 12.21 1.20
CA LEU A 179 18.88 13.14 2.27
C LEU A 179 19.52 12.81 3.62
N GLY A 180 20.33 11.75 3.73
CA GLY A 180 21.01 11.39 4.98
C GLY A 180 20.07 10.89 6.08
N VAL A 181 18.90 10.36 5.72
CA VAL A 181 17.95 9.80 6.70
C VAL A 181 18.44 8.42 7.14
N HIS A 182 18.93 8.33 8.38
CA HIS A 182 19.41 7.07 8.96
C HIS A 182 18.42 6.52 9.98
N ALA A 183 18.02 5.26 9.80
CA ALA A 183 17.19 4.55 10.76
C ALA A 183 17.66 3.11 10.92
N ASN A 184 17.89 2.68 12.17
CA ASN A 184 18.39 1.35 12.49
C ASN A 184 17.28 0.27 12.53
N ASN A 185 16.01 0.67 12.49
CA ASN A 185 14.86 -0.22 12.43
C ASN A 185 13.66 0.47 11.77
N ASP A 186 12.66 -0.32 11.39
CA ASP A 186 11.51 0.16 10.63
C ASP A 186 10.59 1.12 11.40
N LEU A 187 10.48 1.01 12.73
CA LEU A 187 9.67 1.96 13.52
C LEU A 187 10.38 3.31 13.63
N LEU A 188 11.69 3.30 13.85
CA LEU A 188 12.49 4.52 13.83
C LEU A 188 12.46 5.18 12.44
N PHE A 189 12.46 4.39 11.37
CA PHE A 189 12.33 4.93 10.02
C PHE A 189 11.01 5.69 9.83
N ILE A 190 9.90 5.17 10.36
CA ILE A 190 8.60 5.85 10.30
C ILE A 190 8.63 7.18 11.08
N ASP A 191 9.29 7.20 12.24
CA ASP A 191 9.47 8.44 13.02
C ASP A 191 10.34 9.48 12.27
N GLU A 192 11.44 9.05 11.62
CA GLU A 192 12.27 9.96 10.82
C GLU A 192 11.55 10.46 9.57
N MET A 193 10.70 9.64 8.96
CA MET A 193 9.86 10.04 7.85
C MET A 193 8.86 11.12 8.24
N GLU A 194 8.28 11.04 9.44
CA GLU A 194 7.39 12.09 9.96
C GLU A 194 8.15 13.42 10.14
N ARG A 195 9.38 13.37 10.68
CA ARG A 195 10.23 14.57 10.82
C ARG A 195 10.60 15.16 9.47
N LEU A 196 11.02 14.32 8.52
CA LEU A 196 11.35 14.74 7.16
C LEU A 196 10.14 15.41 6.50
N SER A 197 8.97 14.77 6.55
CA SER A 197 7.72 15.27 5.99
C SER A 197 7.40 16.67 6.52
N LYS A 198 7.47 16.87 7.85
CA LYS A 198 7.28 18.17 8.48
C LYS A 198 8.31 19.21 8.02
N ALA A 199 9.58 18.80 7.88
CA ALA A 199 10.66 19.71 7.49
C ALA A 199 10.57 20.18 6.03
N ILE A 200 10.08 19.34 5.10
CA ILE A 200 10.01 19.67 3.67
C ILE A 200 8.61 20.08 3.20
N GLY A 201 7.58 19.89 4.03
CA GLY A 201 6.20 20.28 3.73
C GLY A 201 5.49 19.37 2.73
N TYR A 202 5.97 18.14 2.53
CA TYR A 202 5.32 17.10 1.74
C TYR A 202 4.83 15.98 2.64
N SER A 203 3.69 15.37 2.30
CA SER A 203 3.19 14.20 3.02
C SER A 203 4.13 13.01 2.89
N GLN A 204 4.07 12.09 3.85
CA GLN A 204 4.85 10.85 3.79
C GLN A 204 4.45 10.02 2.57
N ILE A 205 3.15 10.01 2.23
CA ILE A 205 2.63 9.33 1.03
C ILE A 205 3.31 9.87 -0.24
N MET A 206 3.36 11.18 -0.41
CA MET A 206 3.97 11.81 -1.59
C MET A 206 5.46 11.48 -1.69
N ILE A 207 6.18 11.47 -0.57
CA ILE A 207 7.61 11.13 -0.53
C ILE A 207 7.82 9.67 -0.96
N CYS A 208 7.05 8.72 -0.41
CA CYS A 208 7.14 7.31 -0.79
C CYS A 208 6.88 7.10 -2.29
N TRP A 209 5.83 7.72 -2.83
CA TRP A 209 5.51 7.62 -4.25
C TRP A 209 6.57 8.24 -5.16
N ALA A 210 7.11 9.41 -4.81
CA ALA A 210 8.16 10.05 -5.58
C ALA A 210 9.39 9.13 -5.71
N ILE A 211 9.78 8.49 -4.61
CA ILE A 211 10.92 7.55 -4.62
C ILE A 211 10.62 6.34 -5.50
N TRP A 212 9.45 5.70 -5.34
CA TRP A 212 9.08 4.55 -6.16
C TRP A 212 9.03 4.88 -7.65
N PHE A 213 8.48 6.04 -8.01
CA PHE A 213 8.43 6.49 -9.40
C PHE A 213 9.82 6.73 -10.00
N ARG A 214 10.69 7.44 -9.27
CA ARG A 214 12.06 7.72 -9.71
C ARG A 214 12.85 6.43 -9.92
N GLU A 215 12.88 5.55 -8.94
CA GLU A 215 13.69 4.32 -9.01
C GLU A 215 13.13 3.30 -10.02
N SER A 216 11.86 3.45 -10.41
CA SER A 216 11.24 2.63 -11.46
C SER A 216 11.26 3.28 -12.85
N ASN A 217 11.85 4.48 -12.99
CA ASN A 217 11.83 5.30 -14.21
C ASN A 217 10.42 5.56 -14.76
N ILE A 218 9.43 5.73 -13.89
CA ILE A 218 8.03 5.96 -14.26
C ILE A 218 7.69 7.41 -14.00
N LYS A 219 7.32 8.13 -15.07
CA LYS A 219 7.01 9.56 -15.03
C LYS A 219 5.50 9.88 -15.11
N LYS A 220 4.65 8.85 -15.16
CA LYS A 220 3.18 8.98 -15.25
C LYS A 220 2.49 7.91 -14.39
N CYS A 221 1.34 8.25 -13.81
CA CYS A 221 0.52 7.28 -13.08
C CYS A 221 0.03 6.15 -14.00
N ALA A 222 0.36 4.91 -13.67
CA ALA A 222 0.00 3.72 -14.46
C ALA A 222 -1.23 2.96 -13.90
N PHE A 223 -1.98 3.58 -12.98
CA PHE A 223 -2.81 2.90 -11.98
C PHE A 223 -4.29 2.74 -12.32
N HIS A 224 -4.67 2.86 -13.58
CA HIS A 224 -6.04 2.61 -14.01
C HIS A 224 -6.29 1.11 -14.22
N PRO A 225 -7.39 0.56 -13.69
CA PRO A 225 -7.97 -0.67 -14.22
C PRO A 225 -8.42 -0.38 -15.66
N THR A 226 -7.72 -0.95 -16.63
CA THR A 226 -8.09 -0.92 -18.05
C THR A 226 -8.20 -2.34 -18.55
#